data_AF-A0A964GZW4-F1
#
_entry.id   AF-A0A964GZW4-F1
#
_cell.length_a   1.000
_cell.length_b   1.000
_cell.length_c   1.000
_cell.angle_alpha   90.00
_cell.angle_beta   90.00
_cell.angle_gamma   90.00
#
_symmetry.space_group_name_H-M   'P 1'
#
loop_
_entity.id
_entity.type
_entity.pdbx_description
1 polymer ?
#
loop_
_entity_poly.entity_id
_entity_poly.type
_entity_poly.pdbx_seq_one_letter_code
_entity_poly.pdbx_strand_id
1 'polypeptide(L)'
;MGRHAVRAWPLRSGSVPNPKGKGFASEERERERGMAMHLLLTGFEPFGGEAVNPSAEIVRLIAADPPSGVEITVLVLPVRGRVTFEQLVPALDAPGLDAWLGVGQAGGRAQLAVERVGINLLIDRDLDAADARAIQDDFAGPLEQTLVAGAPAAYFARLPVVRLAAHMGAAGAPTAVSHSAGAYICNEALYVAEHHLTTSGRGLVSGFIHVPYLPEQAATKHTPVPSMARETQLLGVRAAVEFVRDLVAARAGVAAR
;
A
#
# COMPACT_ATOMS: atom_id res chain seq x y z
N MET A 1 -77.21 10.33 43.70
CA MET A 1 -75.75 10.48 43.56
C MET A 1 -75.49 11.27 42.28
N GLY A 2 -74.75 12.37 42.39
CA GLY A 2 -74.81 13.54 41.49
C GLY A 2 -74.21 13.39 40.09
N ARG A 3 -74.72 14.22 39.18
CA ARG A 3 -74.20 14.51 37.85
C ARG A 3 -73.21 15.68 37.96
N HIS A 4 -72.00 15.57 37.39
CA HIS A 4 -71.17 16.68 36.91
C HIS A 4 -70.21 16.11 35.85
N ALA A 5 -70.41 16.39 34.56
CA ALA A 5 -69.98 17.57 33.80
C ALA A 5 -68.54 17.44 33.25
N VAL A 6 -68.49 17.33 31.92
CA VAL A 6 -67.32 17.26 31.04
C VAL A 6 -66.60 18.62 31.00
N ARG A 7 -65.26 18.62 30.94
CA ARG A 7 -64.47 19.74 30.39
C ARG A 7 -63.44 19.23 29.40
N ALA A 8 -63.47 19.82 28.22
CA ALA A 8 -62.62 19.58 27.07
C ALA A 8 -61.20 20.16 27.27
N TRP A 9 -60.21 19.55 26.58
CA TRP A 9 -58.91 20.16 26.32
C TRP A 9 -58.66 20.21 24.80
N PRO A 10 -58.11 21.29 24.22
CA PRO A 10 -58.04 21.44 22.77
C PRO A 10 -56.92 20.58 22.15
N LEU A 11 -57.23 20.03 20.98
CA LEU A 11 -56.26 19.49 20.03
C LEU A 11 -55.28 20.62 19.63
N ARG A 12 -54.01 20.52 20.04
CA ARG A 12 -52.92 21.25 19.41
C ARG A 12 -52.41 20.39 18.25
N SER A 13 -52.63 20.87 17.03
CA SER A 13 -51.95 20.43 15.83
C SER A 13 -50.46 20.76 15.94
N GLY A 14 -49.69 19.84 16.51
CA GLY A 14 -48.24 19.84 16.40
C GLY A 14 -47.86 19.16 15.09
N SER A 15 -47.42 19.94 14.10
CA SER A 15 -46.71 19.41 12.94
C SER A 15 -45.47 18.69 13.45
N VAL A 16 -45.42 17.37 13.28
CA VAL A 16 -44.17 16.60 13.41
C VAL A 16 -43.24 17.12 12.31
N PRO A 17 -42.07 17.69 12.65
CA PRO A 17 -41.09 18.01 11.63
C PRO A 17 -40.62 16.69 11.04
N ASN A 18 -40.93 16.45 9.78
CA ASN A 18 -40.29 15.41 8.98
C ASN A 18 -38.80 15.77 8.89
N PRO A 19 -37.87 15.03 9.54
CA PRO A 19 -36.45 15.29 9.35
C PRO A 19 -36.11 14.83 7.94
N LYS A 20 -36.00 15.79 7.02
CA LYS A 20 -35.43 15.58 5.69
C LYS A 20 -34.07 14.88 5.89
N GLY A 21 -33.99 13.64 5.43
CA GLY A 21 -32.83 12.74 5.52
C GLY A 21 -31.61 13.18 4.70
N LYS A 22 -31.18 14.44 4.84
CA LYS A 22 -29.96 14.97 4.24
C LYS A 22 -28.85 15.23 5.27
N GLY A 23 -29.19 15.47 6.55
CA GLY A 23 -28.20 15.72 7.61
C GLY A 23 -27.57 14.45 8.20
N PHE A 24 -28.36 13.40 8.42
CA PHE A 24 -27.83 12.12 8.91
C PHE A 24 -26.84 11.49 7.93
N ALA A 25 -27.14 11.51 6.63
CA ALA A 25 -26.25 10.93 5.62
C ALA A 25 -24.94 11.71 5.42
N SER A 26 -24.89 13.01 5.72
CA SER A 26 -23.64 13.80 5.65
C SER A 26 -22.79 13.61 6.92
N GLU A 27 -23.42 13.57 8.10
CA GLU A 27 -22.73 13.30 9.36
C GLU A 27 -22.26 11.84 9.47
N GLU A 28 -23.02 10.89 8.90
CA GLU A 28 -22.62 9.48 8.80
C GLU A 28 -21.50 9.30 7.79
N ARG A 29 -21.51 10.00 6.64
CA ARG A 29 -20.38 10.02 5.69
C ARG A 29 -19.14 10.71 6.25
N GLU A 30 -19.28 11.75 7.07
CA GLU A 30 -18.16 12.41 7.75
C GLU A 30 -17.64 11.57 8.93
N ARG A 31 -18.51 10.86 9.65
CA ARG A 31 -18.11 9.87 10.66
C ARG A 31 -17.44 8.64 10.02
N GLU A 32 -17.97 8.14 8.91
CA GLU A 32 -17.38 7.06 8.11
C GLU A 32 -16.03 7.48 7.53
N ARG A 33 -15.88 8.73 7.05
CA ARG A 33 -14.58 9.31 6.68
C ARG A 33 -13.62 9.44 7.86
N GLY A 34 -14.12 9.70 9.07
CA GLY A 34 -13.34 9.64 10.30
C GLY A 34 -12.96 8.22 10.75
N MET A 35 -13.49 7.17 10.09
CA MET A 35 -13.21 5.76 10.40
C MET A 35 -12.56 4.99 9.23
N ALA A 36 -12.49 5.57 8.03
CA ALA A 36 -11.91 4.92 6.86
C ALA A 36 -10.39 5.11 6.85
N MET A 37 -9.66 4.02 6.63
CA MET A 37 -8.20 4.07 6.49
C MET A 37 -7.85 4.72 5.15
N HIS A 38 -7.00 5.74 5.16
CA HIS A 38 -6.39 6.28 3.95
C HIS A 38 -5.09 5.54 3.63
N LEU A 39 -5.10 4.82 2.49
CA LEU A 39 -3.99 4.01 2.00
C LEU A 39 -3.36 4.61 0.74
N LEU A 40 -2.05 4.79 0.75
CA LEU A 40 -1.25 4.96 -0.46
C LEU A 40 -0.87 3.57 -0.98
N LEU A 41 -1.39 3.20 -2.15
CA LEU A 41 -1.11 1.92 -2.79
C LEU A 41 -0.28 2.16 -4.06
N THR A 42 0.95 1.69 -4.08
CA THR A 42 1.88 2.00 -5.17
C THR A 42 2.19 0.79 -6.04
N GLY A 43 2.27 1.01 -7.35
CA GLY A 43 2.75 0.04 -8.33
C GLY A 43 3.86 0.65 -9.18
N PHE A 44 4.32 -0.07 -10.21
CA PHE A 44 5.38 0.42 -11.11
C PHE A 44 4.95 0.37 -12.57
N GLU A 45 5.48 1.30 -13.37
CA GLU A 45 5.35 1.29 -14.83
C GLU A 45 5.94 -0.01 -15.45
N PRO A 46 5.56 -0.36 -16.70
CA PRO A 46 6.23 -1.41 -17.46
C PRO A 46 7.73 -1.13 -17.63
N PHE A 47 8.53 -2.19 -17.63
CA PHE A 47 9.99 -2.11 -17.74
C PHE A 47 10.58 -3.36 -18.41
N GLY A 48 11.86 -3.32 -18.78
CA GLY A 48 12.54 -4.50 -19.34
C GLY A 48 11.97 -5.01 -20.65
N GLY A 49 11.36 -4.13 -21.46
CA GLY A 49 10.71 -4.48 -22.73
C GLY A 49 9.30 -5.08 -22.58
N GLU A 50 8.77 -5.17 -21.35
CA GLU A 50 7.41 -5.62 -21.11
C GLU A 50 6.38 -4.56 -21.48
N ALA A 51 5.26 -4.97 -22.06
CA ALA A 51 4.14 -4.08 -22.36
C ALA A 51 3.29 -3.76 -21.11
N VAL A 52 3.38 -4.61 -20.08
CA VAL A 52 2.57 -4.52 -18.86
C VAL A 52 3.43 -4.75 -17.63
N ASN A 53 3.01 -4.19 -16.50
CA ASN A 53 3.52 -4.52 -15.18
C ASN A 53 2.34 -4.92 -14.29
N PRO A 54 2.27 -6.17 -13.79
CA PRO A 54 1.16 -6.62 -12.95
C PRO A 54 0.97 -5.75 -11.72
N SER A 55 2.03 -5.16 -11.17
CA SER A 55 1.89 -4.28 -10.01
C SER A 55 0.99 -3.08 -10.30
N ALA A 56 1.20 -2.36 -11.41
CA ALA A 56 0.35 -1.22 -11.79
C ALA A 56 -1.10 -1.64 -12.08
N GLU A 57 -1.31 -2.80 -12.71
CA GLU A 57 -2.66 -3.31 -12.98
C GLU A 57 -3.39 -3.65 -11.69
N ILE A 58 -2.74 -4.39 -10.79
CA ILE A 58 -3.32 -4.82 -9.51
C ILE A 58 -3.73 -3.62 -8.67
N VAL A 59 -2.84 -2.64 -8.50
CA VAL A 59 -3.16 -1.47 -7.64
C VAL A 59 -4.31 -0.64 -8.21
N ARG A 60 -4.41 -0.52 -9.54
CA ARG A 60 -5.54 0.16 -10.20
C ARG A 60 -6.84 -0.61 -10.03
N LEU A 61 -6.81 -1.94 -10.18
CA LEU A 61 -7.98 -2.79 -10.02
C LEU A 61 -8.52 -2.78 -8.59
N ILE A 62 -7.63 -2.80 -7.58
CA ILE A 62 -8.05 -2.69 -6.18
C ILE A 62 -8.66 -1.31 -5.92
N ALA A 63 -8.06 -0.23 -6.42
CA ALA A 63 -8.59 1.11 -6.22
C ALA A 63 -9.91 1.39 -6.95
N ALA A 64 -10.17 0.68 -8.06
CA ALA A 64 -11.45 0.76 -8.77
C ALA A 64 -12.61 0.13 -7.99
N ASP A 65 -12.32 -0.82 -7.10
CA ASP A 65 -13.28 -1.50 -6.23
C ASP A 65 -12.66 -1.73 -4.83
N PRO A 66 -12.44 -0.66 -4.04
CA PRO A 66 -11.69 -0.75 -2.80
C PRO A 66 -12.45 -1.56 -1.73
N PRO A 67 -11.75 -2.31 -0.86
CA PRO A 67 -12.39 -2.92 0.30
C PRO A 67 -13.12 -1.88 1.16
N SER A 68 -14.24 -2.27 1.78
CA SER A 68 -14.98 -1.38 2.68
C SER A 68 -14.08 -0.83 3.80
N GLY A 69 -14.24 0.45 4.10
CA GLY A 69 -13.45 1.16 5.12
C GLY A 69 -12.04 1.53 4.66
N VAL A 70 -11.75 1.50 3.35
CA VAL A 70 -10.45 1.90 2.79
C VAL A 70 -10.65 2.96 1.71
N GLU A 71 -10.02 4.11 1.88
CA GLU A 71 -9.83 5.11 0.83
C GLU A 71 -8.44 4.90 0.22
N ILE A 72 -8.34 4.75 -1.11
CA ILE A 72 -7.07 4.42 -1.79
C ILE A 72 -6.62 5.57 -2.68
N THR A 73 -5.40 6.05 -2.45
CA THR A 73 -4.64 6.84 -3.42
C THR A 73 -3.67 5.92 -4.16
N VAL A 74 -3.79 5.86 -5.48
CA VAL A 74 -2.87 5.08 -6.33
C VAL A 74 -1.74 5.97 -6.82
N LEU A 75 -0.50 5.48 -6.71
CA LEU A 75 0.66 6.08 -7.37
C LEU A 75 1.39 4.99 -8.17
N VAL A 76 1.48 5.17 -9.48
CA VAL A 76 2.31 4.29 -10.33
C VAL A 76 3.66 4.97 -10.52
N LEU A 77 4.68 4.38 -9.93
CA LEU A 77 6.04 4.89 -9.92
C LEU A 77 6.78 4.53 -11.22
N PRO A 78 7.60 5.44 -11.75
CA PRO A 78 8.44 5.13 -12.91
C PRO A 78 9.53 4.13 -12.53
N VAL A 79 9.97 3.32 -13.50
CA VAL A 79 11.11 2.41 -13.33
C VAL A 79 12.40 3.12 -13.77
N ARG A 80 12.76 4.18 -13.04
CA ARG A 80 14.03 4.92 -13.20
C ARG A 80 14.64 5.22 -11.82
N GLY A 81 15.93 4.92 -11.64
CA GLY A 81 16.63 5.13 -10.37
C GLY A 81 16.57 6.59 -9.91
N ARG A 82 16.47 6.82 -8.59
CA ARG A 82 16.29 8.11 -7.91
C ARG A 82 14.95 8.82 -8.09
N VAL A 83 14.19 8.56 -9.16
CA VAL A 83 12.87 9.21 -9.38
C VAL A 83 11.84 8.74 -8.34
N THR A 84 12.06 7.59 -7.70
CA THR A 84 11.23 7.10 -6.59
C THR A 84 11.21 8.08 -5.41
N PHE A 85 12.33 8.74 -5.09
CA PHE A 85 12.38 9.73 -4.00
C PHE A 85 11.47 10.92 -4.27
N GLU A 86 11.47 11.42 -5.50
CA GLU A 86 10.77 12.65 -5.89
C GLU A 86 9.25 12.49 -5.86
N GLN A 87 8.73 11.27 -6.03
CA GLN A 87 7.30 11.01 -6.08
C GLN A 87 6.77 10.31 -4.83
N LEU A 88 7.50 9.33 -4.29
CA LEU A 88 7.04 8.54 -3.14
C LEU A 88 7.07 9.36 -1.85
N VAL A 89 8.14 10.13 -1.59
CA VAL A 89 8.28 10.88 -0.33
C VAL A 89 7.18 11.93 -0.17
N PRO A 90 6.88 12.79 -1.16
CA PRO A 90 5.77 13.73 -1.03
C PRO A 90 4.41 13.04 -0.85
N ALA A 91 4.20 11.90 -1.50
CA ALA A 91 2.97 11.13 -1.36
C ALA A 91 2.83 10.53 0.05
N LEU A 92 3.94 10.08 0.65
CA LEU A 92 3.94 9.64 2.04
C LEU A 92 3.52 10.79 2.96
N ASP A 93 3.97 12.01 2.72
CA ASP A 93 3.67 13.21 3.53
C ASP A 93 2.26 13.78 3.36
N ALA A 94 1.41 13.14 2.56
CA ALA A 94 0.01 13.51 2.43
C ALA A 94 -0.68 13.55 3.82
N PRO A 95 -1.38 14.64 4.17
CA PRO A 95 -2.15 14.73 5.40
C PRO A 95 -3.22 13.64 5.46
N GLY A 96 -3.36 13.01 6.62
CA GLY A 96 -4.36 11.96 6.84
C GLY A 96 -3.95 10.58 6.34
N LEU A 97 -2.77 10.42 5.73
CA LEU A 97 -2.30 9.10 5.32
C LEU A 97 -2.05 8.20 6.53
N ASP A 98 -2.68 7.02 6.55
CA ASP A 98 -2.57 6.04 7.64
C ASP A 98 -1.58 4.91 7.32
N ALA A 99 -1.53 4.54 6.03
CA ALA A 99 -0.71 3.43 5.58
C ALA A 99 -0.14 3.62 4.17
N TRP A 100 0.97 2.94 3.91
CA TRP A 100 1.52 2.73 2.58
C TRP A 100 1.75 1.23 2.32
N LEU A 101 1.35 0.78 1.15
CA LEU A 101 1.68 -0.56 0.65
C LEU A 101 2.23 -0.45 -0.76
N GLY A 102 3.49 -0.82 -0.93
CA GLY A 102 4.11 -0.95 -2.24
C GLY A 102 3.88 -2.33 -2.85
N VAL A 103 3.62 -2.37 -4.16
CA VAL A 103 3.53 -3.59 -4.94
C VAL A 103 4.54 -3.51 -6.07
N GLY A 104 5.40 -4.51 -6.20
CA GLY A 104 6.41 -4.60 -7.25
C GLY A 104 6.39 -5.95 -7.94
N GLN A 105 6.90 -6.02 -9.16
CA GLN A 105 7.04 -7.29 -9.87
C GLN A 105 8.40 -7.93 -9.58
N ALA A 106 8.41 -9.20 -9.14
CA ALA A 106 9.61 -10.00 -8.99
C ALA A 106 9.56 -11.21 -9.95
N GLY A 107 10.12 -11.02 -11.14
CA GLY A 107 10.25 -12.09 -12.12
C GLY A 107 11.02 -13.30 -11.57
N GLY A 108 10.51 -14.50 -11.87
CA GLY A 108 11.12 -15.77 -11.43
C GLY A 108 10.65 -16.29 -10.08
N ARG A 109 9.93 -15.50 -9.27
CA ARG A 109 9.29 -16.00 -8.05
C ARG A 109 8.01 -16.76 -8.37
N ALA A 110 7.72 -17.83 -7.62
CA ALA A 110 6.50 -18.63 -7.77
C ALA A 110 5.36 -18.22 -6.82
N GLN A 111 5.63 -17.32 -5.87
CA GLN A 111 4.72 -16.90 -4.82
C GLN A 111 4.72 -15.38 -4.70
N LEU A 112 3.64 -14.82 -4.16
CA LEU A 112 3.67 -13.46 -3.62
C LEU A 112 4.68 -13.44 -2.46
N ALA A 113 5.34 -12.32 -2.28
CA ALA A 113 6.38 -12.19 -1.27
C ALA A 113 6.17 -10.92 -0.45
N VAL A 114 5.91 -11.09 0.84
CA VAL A 114 5.83 -9.98 1.79
C VAL A 114 7.26 -9.64 2.21
N GLU A 115 7.74 -8.47 1.79
CA GLU A 115 9.12 -8.06 2.04
C GLU A 115 9.32 -7.61 3.47
N ARG A 116 10.36 -8.15 4.11
CA ARG A 116 10.73 -7.80 5.47
C ARG A 116 11.63 -6.57 5.55
N VAL A 117 12.53 -6.40 4.58
CA VAL A 117 13.68 -5.50 4.71
C VAL A 117 14.00 -4.80 3.39
N GLY A 118 14.19 -3.48 3.47
CA GLY A 118 14.86 -2.69 2.44
C GLY A 118 16.29 -2.42 2.87
N ILE A 119 17.24 -2.49 1.95
CA ILE A 119 18.66 -2.25 2.19
C ILE A 119 19.12 -0.94 1.53
N ASN A 120 20.13 -0.29 2.10
CA ASN A 120 20.68 0.99 1.62
C ASN A 120 21.58 0.79 0.38
N LEU A 121 21.04 0.16 -0.67
CA LEU A 121 21.79 -0.22 -1.86
C LEU A 121 20.87 -0.18 -3.09
N LEU A 122 21.34 0.48 -4.14
CA LEU A 122 20.78 0.43 -5.47
C LEU A 122 21.82 -0.15 -6.42
N ILE A 123 21.44 -1.20 -7.14
CA ILE A 123 22.17 -1.78 -8.26
C ILE A 123 21.29 -1.58 -9.47
N ASP A 124 21.57 -0.54 -10.24
CA ASP A 124 20.88 -0.25 -11.49
C ASP A 124 21.83 -0.54 -12.66
N ARG A 125 21.45 -1.54 -13.46
CA ARG A 125 22.25 -2.02 -14.59
C ARG A 125 22.03 -1.21 -15.85
N ASP A 126 21.02 -0.35 -15.85
CA ASP A 126 20.66 0.54 -16.95
C ASP A 126 21.17 1.97 -16.73
N LEU A 127 21.86 2.23 -15.60
CA LEU A 127 22.59 3.47 -15.37
C LEU A 127 23.65 3.66 -16.46
N ASP A 128 23.69 4.87 -17.01
CA ASP A 128 24.76 5.21 -17.92
C ASP A 128 26.11 5.28 -17.18
N ALA A 129 27.21 5.06 -17.92
CA ALA A 129 28.55 5.02 -17.35
C ALA A 129 29.06 6.39 -16.88
N ALA A 130 28.35 7.49 -17.15
CA ALA A 130 28.71 8.85 -16.72
C ALA A 130 28.08 9.17 -15.35
N ASP A 131 26.81 8.83 -15.16
CA ASP A 131 26.05 8.92 -13.92
C ASP A 131 26.61 7.97 -12.85
N ALA A 132 27.04 6.78 -13.26
CA ALA A 132 27.77 5.81 -12.45
C ALA A 132 29.06 6.36 -11.80
N ARG A 133 29.80 7.25 -12.50
CA ARG A 133 31.10 7.77 -12.03
C ARG A 133 30.99 8.91 -11.03
N ALA A 134 29.83 9.57 -10.96
CA ALA A 134 29.63 10.70 -10.07
C ALA A 134 29.42 10.30 -8.59
N ILE A 135 29.34 8.99 -8.30
CA ILE A 135 28.98 8.45 -6.99
C ILE A 135 30.08 7.47 -6.56
N GLN A 136 31.12 8.00 -5.91
CA GLN A 136 32.17 7.18 -5.31
C GLN A 136 31.87 6.94 -3.84
N ASP A 137 31.62 5.68 -3.50
CA ASP A 137 31.72 5.08 -2.17
C ASP A 137 32.88 4.07 -2.24
N ASP A 138 33.72 4.01 -1.20
CA ASP A 138 34.93 3.17 -1.12
C ASP A 138 34.65 1.66 -1.28
N PHE A 139 33.39 1.23 -1.22
CA PHE A 139 32.95 -0.17 -1.41
C PHE A 139 32.03 -0.40 -2.63
N ALA A 140 31.61 0.65 -3.34
CA ALA A 140 30.66 0.54 -4.43
C ALA A 140 31.35 0.36 -5.78
N GLY A 141 31.06 -0.75 -6.47
CA GLY A 141 31.41 -0.90 -7.89
C GLY A 141 30.66 0.13 -8.76
N PRO A 142 31.01 0.28 -10.05
CA PRO A 142 30.44 1.31 -10.93
C PRO A 142 28.91 1.24 -11.13
N LEU A 143 28.24 0.19 -10.67
CA LEU A 143 26.78 0.01 -10.79
C LEU A 143 26.07 0.06 -9.43
N GLU A 144 26.82 0.15 -8.34
CA GLU A 144 26.29 0.13 -6.98
C GLU A 144 26.23 1.56 -6.44
N GLN A 145 25.13 1.90 -5.77
CA GLN A 145 24.96 3.20 -5.15
C GLN A 145 24.37 3.04 -3.77
N THR A 146 24.98 3.70 -2.79
CA THR A 146 24.34 3.94 -1.50
C THR A 146 23.15 4.88 -1.71
N LEU A 147 21.94 4.44 -1.35
CA LEU A 147 20.71 5.21 -1.57
C LEU A 147 20.69 6.51 -0.75
N VAL A 148 21.09 6.43 0.52
CA VAL A 148 21.20 7.59 1.41
C VAL A 148 22.51 7.52 2.18
N ALA A 149 23.42 8.45 1.87
CA ALA A 149 24.73 8.53 2.51
C ALA A 149 24.61 8.73 4.03
N GLY A 150 25.36 7.95 4.81
CA GLY A 150 25.37 8.02 6.28
C GLY A 150 24.13 7.44 6.97
N ALA A 151 23.15 6.93 6.21
CA ALA A 151 21.98 6.27 6.79
C ALA A 151 22.26 4.79 7.12
N PRO A 152 21.48 4.17 8.04
CA PRO A 152 21.61 2.76 8.40
C PRO A 152 21.63 1.81 7.20
N ALA A 153 22.31 0.67 7.31
CA ALA A 153 22.43 -0.29 6.22
C ALA A 153 21.09 -0.88 5.74
N ALA A 154 20.07 -0.92 6.60
CA ALA A 154 18.77 -1.50 6.30
C ALA A 154 17.67 -0.96 7.21
N TYR A 155 16.43 -1.07 6.72
CA TYR A 155 15.22 -0.84 7.50
C TYR A 155 14.27 -2.03 7.38
N PHE A 156 13.64 -2.41 8.49
CA PHE A 156 12.52 -3.35 8.47
C PHE A 156 11.22 -2.64 8.08
N ALA A 157 10.39 -3.32 7.31
CA ALA A 157 9.01 -2.89 7.05
C ALA A 157 8.22 -2.80 8.36
N ARG A 158 7.28 -1.87 8.45
CA ARG A 158 6.39 -1.65 9.61
C ARG A 158 5.11 -2.49 9.55
N LEU A 159 5.22 -3.68 8.98
CA LEU A 159 4.16 -4.69 8.86
C LEU A 159 4.53 -5.95 9.65
N PRO A 160 3.55 -6.65 10.26
CA PRO A 160 3.77 -7.97 10.85
C PRO A 160 3.87 -9.03 9.74
N VAL A 161 4.99 -9.06 9.02
CA VAL A 161 5.13 -9.78 7.74
C VAL A 161 4.75 -11.26 7.77
N VAL A 162 5.01 -11.96 8.88
CA VAL A 162 4.63 -13.38 9.05
C VAL A 162 3.12 -13.54 9.11
N ARG A 163 2.43 -12.69 9.88
CA ARG A 163 0.97 -12.72 10.00
C ARG A 163 0.30 -12.31 8.69
N LEU A 164 0.86 -11.30 8.03
CA LEU A 164 0.38 -10.84 6.74
C LEU A 164 0.49 -11.94 5.68
N ALA A 165 1.67 -12.58 5.55
CA ALA A 165 1.86 -13.68 4.61
C ALA A 165 0.92 -14.86 4.87
N ALA A 166 0.72 -15.23 6.14
CA ALA A 166 -0.24 -16.27 6.52
C ALA A 166 -1.69 -15.88 6.17
N HIS A 167 -2.08 -14.62 6.38
CA HIS A 167 -3.41 -14.12 6.05
C HIS A 167 -3.67 -14.17 4.53
N MET A 168 -2.72 -13.70 3.72
CA MET A 168 -2.79 -13.80 2.26
C MET A 168 -2.85 -15.25 1.77
N GLY A 169 -2.07 -16.14 2.40
CA GLY A 169 -2.11 -17.58 2.15
C GLY A 169 -3.48 -18.21 2.46
N ALA A 170 -4.09 -17.85 3.58
CA ALA A 170 -5.41 -18.32 3.97
C ALA A 170 -6.53 -17.83 3.03
N ALA A 171 -6.34 -16.68 2.38
CA ALA A 171 -7.23 -16.18 1.34
C ALA A 171 -7.10 -16.96 0.00
N GLY A 172 -6.14 -17.88 -0.14
CA GLY A 172 -5.94 -18.70 -1.32
C GLY A 172 -4.82 -18.23 -2.26
N ALA A 173 -4.02 -17.22 -1.87
CA ALA A 173 -2.89 -16.74 -2.67
C ALA A 173 -1.56 -17.31 -2.14
N PRO A 174 -0.80 -18.12 -2.91
CA PRO A 174 0.50 -18.64 -2.49
C PRO A 174 1.45 -17.50 -2.12
N THR A 175 1.80 -17.40 -0.83
CA THR A 175 2.53 -16.26 -0.28
C THR A 175 3.61 -16.72 0.69
N ALA A 176 4.77 -16.07 0.67
CA ALA A 176 5.86 -16.30 1.59
C ALA A 176 6.39 -14.98 2.18
N VAL A 177 7.13 -15.06 3.27
CA VAL A 177 7.95 -13.95 3.75
C VAL A 177 9.23 -13.91 2.92
N SER A 178 9.62 -12.73 2.46
CA SER A 178 10.90 -12.50 1.80
C SER A 178 11.82 -11.65 2.68
N HIS A 179 13.10 -12.02 2.68
CA HIS A 179 14.16 -11.34 3.43
C HIS A 179 15.06 -10.48 2.54
N SER A 180 14.68 -10.29 1.27
CA SER A 180 15.35 -9.37 0.36
C SER A 180 14.38 -8.92 -0.73
N ALA A 181 14.19 -7.60 -0.84
CA ALA A 181 13.47 -6.96 -1.93
C ALA A 181 14.32 -6.83 -3.21
N GLY A 182 15.47 -7.53 -3.28
CA GLY A 182 16.52 -7.29 -4.27
C GLY A 182 17.35 -6.05 -3.90
N ALA A 183 18.00 -5.47 -4.91
CA ALA A 183 18.75 -4.23 -4.77
C ALA A 183 18.41 -3.24 -5.89
N TYR A 184 17.24 -3.37 -6.53
CA TYR A 184 16.81 -2.44 -7.58
C TYR A 184 15.68 -1.51 -7.07
N ILE A 185 14.86 -0.96 -7.96
CA ILE A 185 13.83 0.04 -7.63
C ILE A 185 12.81 -0.39 -6.58
N CYS A 186 12.44 -1.67 -6.52
CA CYS A 186 11.54 -2.14 -5.47
C CYS A 186 12.19 -2.06 -4.07
N ASN A 187 13.49 -2.35 -4.00
CA ASN A 187 14.29 -2.17 -2.78
C ASN A 187 14.46 -0.68 -2.45
N GLU A 188 14.74 0.15 -3.45
CA GLU A 188 14.81 1.61 -3.29
C GLU A 188 13.51 2.14 -2.66
N ALA A 189 12.35 1.82 -3.23
CA ALA A 189 11.06 2.27 -2.71
C ALA A 189 10.86 1.88 -1.24
N LEU A 190 11.13 0.62 -0.89
CA LEU A 190 11.03 0.15 0.50
C LEU A 190 12.01 0.85 1.43
N TYR A 191 13.28 0.92 1.06
CA TYR A 191 14.31 1.53 1.90
C TYR A 191 14.04 3.03 2.11
N VAL A 192 13.71 3.76 1.04
CA VAL A 192 13.48 5.20 1.07
C VAL A 192 12.25 5.57 1.89
N ALA A 193 11.15 4.83 1.70
CA ALA A 193 9.96 5.05 2.50
C ALA A 193 10.24 4.81 3.98
N GLU A 194 10.88 3.70 4.34
CA GLU A 194 11.18 3.40 5.74
C GLU A 194 12.19 4.38 6.35
N HIS A 195 13.19 4.80 5.58
CA HIS A 195 14.11 5.84 5.99
C HIS A 195 13.38 7.13 6.31
N HIS A 196 12.56 7.63 5.36
CA HIS A 196 11.80 8.86 5.51
C HIS A 196 10.84 8.80 6.69
N LEU A 197 10.06 7.72 6.82
CA LEU A 197 9.12 7.55 7.93
C LEU A 197 9.83 7.44 9.28
N THR A 198 11.07 6.97 9.31
CA THR A 198 11.85 6.86 10.56
C THR A 198 12.44 8.21 10.95
N THR A 199 13.02 8.94 10.00
CA THR A 199 13.66 10.24 10.28
C THR A 199 12.64 11.37 10.50
N SER A 200 11.46 11.29 9.88
CA SER A 200 10.35 12.22 10.12
C SER A 200 9.52 11.88 11.37
N GLY A 201 9.78 10.73 12.01
CA GLY A 201 9.06 10.28 13.22
C GLY A 201 7.59 9.91 12.99
N ARG A 202 7.16 9.68 11.74
CA ARG A 202 5.76 9.40 11.41
C ARG A 202 5.44 7.92 11.60
N GLY A 203 4.39 7.59 12.34
CA GLY A 203 4.05 6.22 12.76
C GLY A 203 3.24 5.36 11.77
N LEU A 204 3.29 5.64 10.46
CA LEU A 204 2.47 4.93 9.47
C LEU A 204 2.74 3.42 9.45
N VAL A 205 1.71 2.66 9.11
CA VAL A 205 1.89 1.26 8.69
C VAL A 205 2.48 1.26 7.28
N SER A 206 3.60 0.57 7.07
CA SER A 206 4.31 0.59 5.79
C SER A 206 4.97 -0.73 5.45
N GLY A 207 5.00 -1.06 4.15
CA GLY A 207 5.81 -2.16 3.64
C GLY A 207 5.52 -2.48 2.19
N PHE A 208 6.01 -3.63 1.73
CA PHE A 208 6.09 -3.95 0.31
C PHE A 208 5.76 -5.41 0.01
N ILE A 209 5.11 -5.65 -1.12
CA ILE A 209 4.76 -6.98 -1.64
C ILE A 209 5.30 -7.13 -3.06
N HIS A 210 6.05 -8.20 -3.31
CA HIS A 210 6.36 -8.61 -4.65
C HIS A 210 5.33 -9.60 -5.20
N VAL A 211 5.00 -9.44 -6.48
CA VAL A 211 4.15 -10.36 -7.24
C VAL A 211 4.94 -11.04 -8.38
N PRO A 212 4.64 -12.29 -8.73
CA PRO A 212 5.27 -12.99 -9.86
C PRO A 212 4.99 -12.39 -11.24
N TYR A 213 5.65 -12.95 -12.26
CA TYR A 213 5.22 -12.78 -13.65
C TYR A 213 3.76 -13.18 -13.85
N LEU A 214 3.08 -12.49 -14.78
CA LEU A 214 1.84 -13.00 -15.35
C LEU A 214 2.12 -14.16 -16.34
N PRO A 215 1.15 -15.06 -16.58
CA PRO A 215 1.32 -16.16 -17.54
C PRO A 215 1.68 -15.68 -18.95
N GLU A 216 1.09 -14.57 -19.41
CA GLU A 216 1.40 -13.95 -20.71
C GLU A 216 2.85 -13.45 -20.80
N GLN A 217 3.45 -13.02 -19.68
CA GLN A 217 4.86 -12.62 -19.63
C GLN A 217 5.77 -13.86 -19.60
N ALA A 218 5.38 -14.92 -18.90
CA ALA A 218 6.14 -16.17 -18.89
C ALA A 218 6.16 -16.85 -20.26
N ALA A 219 5.07 -16.74 -21.03
CA ALA A 219 4.96 -17.30 -22.38
C ALA A 219 5.98 -16.70 -23.38
N THR A 220 6.49 -15.50 -23.13
CA THR A 220 7.47 -14.83 -24.00
C THR A 220 8.92 -15.03 -23.55
N LYS A 221 9.16 -15.68 -22.40
CA LYS A 221 10.53 -15.91 -21.90
C LYS A 221 11.22 -17.06 -22.63
N HIS A 222 12.52 -16.88 -22.85
CA HIS A 222 13.37 -17.89 -23.49
C HIS A 222 13.61 -19.12 -22.60
N THR A 223 13.50 -18.98 -21.29
CA THR A 223 13.63 -20.05 -20.32
C THR A 223 12.32 -20.23 -19.56
N PRO A 224 11.98 -21.46 -19.11
CA PRO A 224 10.83 -21.67 -18.25
C PRO A 224 10.96 -20.85 -16.97
N VAL A 225 9.96 -20.01 -16.71
CA VAL A 225 9.86 -19.22 -15.48
C VAL A 225 8.51 -19.45 -14.81
N PRO A 226 8.46 -19.44 -13.46
CA PRO A 226 7.19 -19.42 -12.75
C PRO A 226 6.36 -18.18 -13.12
N SER A 227 5.05 -18.34 -13.10
CA SER A 227 4.08 -17.26 -13.23
C SER A 227 2.87 -17.52 -12.35
N MET A 228 2.02 -16.51 -12.20
CA MET A 228 0.78 -16.59 -11.45
C MET A 228 -0.29 -15.74 -12.12
N ALA A 229 -1.49 -16.31 -12.28
CA ALA A 229 -2.64 -15.62 -12.85
C ALA A 229 -2.95 -14.31 -12.12
N ARG A 230 -3.34 -13.28 -12.88
CA ARG A 230 -3.63 -11.93 -12.35
C ARG A 230 -4.64 -11.98 -11.20
N GLU A 231 -5.66 -12.82 -11.33
CA GLU A 231 -6.74 -12.98 -10.35
C GLU A 231 -6.20 -13.50 -9.01
N THR A 232 -5.23 -14.41 -9.03
CA THR A 232 -4.59 -14.93 -7.81
C THR A 232 -3.70 -13.87 -7.16
N GLN A 233 -2.97 -13.08 -7.96
CA GLN A 233 -2.17 -11.96 -7.45
C GLN A 233 -3.07 -10.89 -6.82
N LEU A 234 -4.16 -10.52 -7.51
CA LEU A 234 -5.16 -9.56 -7.05
C LEU A 234 -5.81 -10.01 -5.74
N LEU A 235 -6.19 -11.29 -5.63
CA LEU A 235 -6.76 -11.88 -4.42
C LEU A 235 -5.81 -11.71 -3.22
N GLY A 236 -4.53 -12.03 -3.39
CA GLY A 236 -3.54 -11.91 -2.33
C GLY A 236 -3.27 -10.47 -1.91
N VAL A 237 -3.12 -9.54 -2.86
CA VAL A 237 -2.89 -8.12 -2.56
C VAL A 237 -4.13 -7.47 -1.94
N ARG A 238 -5.35 -7.84 -2.38
CA ARG A 238 -6.59 -7.38 -1.73
C ARG A 238 -6.67 -7.84 -0.27
N ALA A 239 -6.36 -9.11 0.01
CA ALA A 239 -6.29 -9.62 1.39
C ALA A 239 -5.24 -8.86 2.22
N ALA A 240 -4.12 -8.45 1.61
CA ALA A 240 -3.14 -7.62 2.29
C ALA A 240 -3.69 -6.22 2.66
N VAL A 241 -4.43 -5.58 1.76
CA VAL A 241 -5.08 -4.28 2.02
C VAL A 241 -6.08 -4.39 3.17
N GLU A 242 -6.91 -5.43 3.19
CA GLU A 242 -7.87 -5.69 4.27
C GLU A 242 -7.16 -5.93 5.61
N PHE A 243 -6.08 -6.70 5.63
CA PHE A 243 -5.26 -6.89 6.82
C PHE A 243 -4.66 -5.58 7.34
N VAL A 244 -4.17 -4.72 6.43
CA VAL A 244 -3.60 -3.42 6.79
C VAL A 244 -4.67 -2.48 7.38
N ARG A 245 -5.88 -2.47 6.80
CA ARG A 245 -7.04 -1.76 7.38
C ARG A 245 -7.28 -2.16 8.82
N ASP A 246 -7.38 -3.47 9.07
CA ASP A 246 -7.68 -3.98 10.41
C ASP A 246 -6.54 -3.68 11.40
N LEU A 247 -5.29 -3.69 10.93
CA LEU A 247 -4.12 -3.32 11.72
C LEU A 247 -4.14 -1.83 12.11
N VAL A 248 -4.46 -0.94 11.17
CA VAL A 248 -4.58 0.51 11.43
C VAL A 248 -5.71 0.78 12.44
N ALA A 249 -6.88 0.19 12.22
CA ALA A 249 -8.03 0.33 13.12
C ALA A 249 -7.71 -0.14 14.55
N ALA A 250 -7.01 -1.27 14.69
CA ALA A 250 -6.57 -1.77 15.99
C ALA A 250 -5.59 -0.83 16.70
N ARG A 251 -4.66 -0.19 15.97
CA ARG A 251 -3.72 0.79 16.54
C ARG A 251 -4.42 2.06 17.02
N ALA A 252 -5.39 2.57 16.25
CA ALA A 252 -6.18 3.73 16.65
C ALA A 252 -7.01 3.46 17.92
N GLY A 253 -7.63 2.27 18.02
CA GLY A 253 -8.40 1.87 19.18
C GLY A 253 -7.58 1.67 20.47
N VAL A 254 -6.28 1.40 20.36
CA VAL A 254 -5.34 1.37 21.50
C VAL A 254 -4.91 2.78 21.90
N ALA A 255 -4.67 3.69 20.94
CA ALA A 255 -4.27 5.06 21.23
C ALA A 255 -5.39 5.92 21.86
N ALA A 256 -6.65 5.56 21.65
CA ALA A 256 -7.81 6.25 22.22
C ALA A 256 -8.20 5.81 23.65
N ARG A 257 -7.47 4.86 24.25
CA ARG A 257 -7.70 4.33 25.60
C ARG A 257 -6.62 4.83 26.57
#